data_AF-A0A7K2YXM7-F1
#
_entry.id   AF-A0A7K2YXM7-F1
#
_cell.length_a   1.000
_cell.length_b   1.000
_cell.length_c   1.000
_cell.angle_alpha   90.00
_cell.angle_beta   90.00
_cell.angle_gamma   90.00
#
_symmetry.space_group_name_H-M   'P 1'
#
loop_
_entity.id
_entity.type
_entity.pdbx_description
1 polymer ?
#
loop_
_entity_poly.entity_id
_entity_poly.type
_entity_poly.pdbx_seq_one_letter_code
_entity_poly.pdbx_strand_id
1 'polypeptide(L)'
;MPPRRIWIAVLCGVGLLGFIGGGLVAVFGGGDGGSTPAAAPVSVPGTSTPLSPSSVVAADVTTSPPETTASPSASASASATPSASATKSTAPPPPSPAAGQGYMLTLPDGRAMDVMGASDKDRAPVIAYPKKAGKTNQQWVLRDAGGGFVRLESVLSHKCLQATGGHDARAEQDDCGRGDKQLWKAQAHGAGFVLVSNNGAALGLGDRVKGQQGLGLVPVGAGAVWQLSPA
;
A
#
# COMPACT_ATOMS: atom_id res chain seq x y z
N MET A 1 11.42 -51.60 4.01
CA MET A 1 12.46 -51.36 2.98
C MET A 1 12.21 -49.99 2.36
N PRO A 2 13.04 -48.97 2.61
CA PRO A 2 12.86 -47.63 2.04
C PRO A 2 13.59 -47.49 0.69
N PRO A 3 13.00 -46.83 -0.34
CA PRO A 3 13.72 -46.51 -1.56
C PRO A 3 14.56 -45.24 -1.39
N ARG A 4 15.87 -45.43 -1.61
CA ARG A 4 16.92 -44.41 -1.77
C ARG A 4 16.79 -43.80 -3.18
N ARG A 5 17.11 -42.52 -3.36
CA ARG A 5 17.79 -41.89 -4.53
C ARG A 5 17.76 -40.36 -4.42
N ILE A 6 18.66 -39.50 -4.91
CA ILE A 6 20.10 -39.46 -5.29
C ILE A 6 20.40 -37.94 -5.23
N TRP A 7 21.48 -37.50 -4.59
CA TRP A 7 21.94 -36.09 -4.61
C TRP A 7 22.96 -35.91 -5.74
N ILE A 8 22.74 -34.96 -6.67
CA ILE A 8 23.72 -34.56 -7.69
C ILE A 8 24.38 -33.27 -7.21
N ALA A 9 25.69 -33.36 -6.93
CA ALA A 9 26.56 -32.23 -6.65
C ALA A 9 27.04 -31.62 -7.98
N VAL A 10 26.80 -30.33 -8.17
CA VAL A 10 27.35 -29.55 -9.30
C VAL A 10 28.65 -28.90 -8.84
N LEU A 11 29.76 -29.33 -9.41
CA LEU A 11 31.08 -28.71 -9.28
C LEU A 11 31.22 -27.56 -10.28
N CYS A 12 31.61 -26.39 -9.77
CA CYS A 12 31.97 -25.21 -10.55
C CYS A 12 33.44 -25.33 -10.98
N GLY A 13 33.71 -25.30 -12.30
CA GLY A 13 35.05 -25.20 -12.88
C GLY A 13 35.33 -23.77 -13.32
N VAL A 14 36.45 -23.20 -12.85
CA VAL A 14 36.92 -21.85 -13.12
C VAL A 14 37.90 -21.85 -14.31
N GLY A 15 37.66 -20.93 -15.26
CA GLY A 15 38.68 -20.10 -15.95
C GLY A 15 39.54 -20.69 -17.07
N LEU A 16 39.53 -20.05 -18.26
CA LEU A 16 40.72 -19.39 -18.83
C LEU A 16 40.42 -18.60 -20.13
N LEU A 17 40.90 -17.34 -20.14
CA LEU A 17 41.50 -16.52 -21.23
C LEU A 17 41.02 -16.60 -22.70
N GLY A 18 40.73 -15.41 -23.24
CA GLY A 18 40.77 -15.11 -24.67
C GLY A 18 40.67 -13.60 -24.97
N PHE A 19 41.82 -12.93 -25.08
CA PHE A 19 41.98 -11.53 -25.51
C PHE A 19 42.59 -11.53 -26.94
N ILE A 20 41.86 -11.09 -27.96
CA ILE A 20 42.30 -10.53 -29.27
C ILE A 20 41.06 -9.79 -29.81
N GLY A 21 41.01 -8.55 -30.28
CA GLY A 21 42.00 -7.56 -30.69
C GLY A 21 41.40 -6.80 -31.89
N GLY A 22 41.27 -5.47 -31.78
CA GLY A 22 41.30 -4.49 -32.88
C GLY A 22 40.15 -4.42 -33.90
N GLY A 23 39.75 -3.20 -34.27
CA GLY A 23 39.15 -2.94 -35.59
C GLY A 23 38.06 -1.86 -35.64
N LEU A 24 38.50 -0.61 -35.80
CA LEU A 24 37.69 0.57 -36.10
C LEU A 24 37.34 0.64 -37.60
N VAL A 25 36.07 0.87 -37.97
CA VAL A 25 35.68 1.60 -39.20
C VAL A 25 34.32 2.29 -38.98
N ALA A 26 34.31 3.62 -39.12
CA ALA A 26 33.11 4.42 -39.26
C ALA A 26 32.67 4.42 -40.74
N VAL A 27 31.36 4.31 -41.00
CA VAL A 27 30.77 4.75 -42.27
C VAL A 27 29.52 5.57 -41.97
N PHE A 28 29.53 6.78 -42.52
CA PHE A 28 28.45 7.74 -42.58
C PHE A 28 27.39 7.35 -43.61
N GLY A 29 26.14 7.68 -43.31
CA GLY A 29 25.02 7.78 -44.25
C GLY A 29 23.80 8.21 -43.44
N GLY A 30 23.27 9.43 -43.52
CA GLY A 30 23.15 10.29 -44.69
C GLY A 30 21.92 9.84 -45.48
N GLY A 31 20.75 10.38 -45.13
CA GLY A 31 19.47 10.02 -45.74
C GLY A 31 18.36 10.96 -45.29
N ASP A 32 18.33 12.14 -45.91
CA ASP A 32 17.29 13.14 -45.83
C ASP A 32 15.97 12.66 -46.47
N GLY A 33 14.84 13.12 -45.92
CA GLY A 33 13.49 12.97 -46.47
C GLY A 33 12.48 12.78 -45.34
N GLY A 34 11.77 13.79 -44.84
CA GLY A 34 11.07 14.82 -45.59
C GLY A 34 9.66 14.32 -45.93
N SER A 35 8.71 14.49 -45.00
CA SER A 35 7.27 14.71 -45.26
C SER A 35 6.53 14.93 -43.94
N THR A 36 6.48 16.18 -43.50
CA THR A 36 5.31 16.76 -42.84
C THR A 36 4.10 16.69 -43.77
N PRO A 37 2.88 16.58 -43.22
CA PRO A 37 1.94 17.64 -43.53
C PRO A 37 1.33 18.30 -42.29
N ALA A 38 1.45 19.63 -42.35
CA ALA A 38 0.54 20.69 -41.91
C ALA A 38 -0.76 20.33 -41.17
N ALA A 39 -0.95 21.12 -40.13
CA ALA A 39 -2.18 21.38 -39.42
C ALA A 39 -3.33 21.89 -40.31
N ALA A 40 -4.56 21.60 -39.91
CA ALA A 40 -5.65 22.57 -39.93
C ALA A 40 -6.67 22.25 -38.81
N PRO A 41 -7.17 23.25 -38.08
CA PRO A 41 -8.13 23.10 -37.00
C PRO A 41 -9.56 23.12 -37.55
N VAL A 42 -10.43 22.25 -37.04
CA VAL A 42 -11.88 22.36 -37.30
C VAL A 42 -12.57 22.73 -36.00
N SER A 43 -12.89 24.02 -35.91
CA SER A 43 -13.76 24.63 -34.91
C SER A 43 -15.16 24.02 -34.99
N VAL A 44 -15.68 23.55 -33.86
CA VAL A 44 -17.12 23.32 -33.66
C VAL A 44 -17.70 24.46 -32.82
N PRO A 45 -18.64 25.27 -33.36
CA PRO A 45 -19.46 26.15 -32.54
C PRO A 45 -20.74 25.41 -32.14
N GLY A 46 -20.98 25.30 -30.83
CA GLY A 46 -22.20 24.76 -30.25
C GLY A 46 -22.53 25.49 -28.96
N THR A 47 -23.14 26.67 -29.12
CA THR A 47 -23.61 27.57 -28.05
C THR A 47 -24.94 27.09 -27.47
N SER A 48 -25.08 27.20 -26.14
CA SER A 48 -26.31 27.28 -25.32
C SER A 48 -27.28 26.09 -25.37
N THR A 49 -27.76 25.54 -24.25
CA THR A 49 -28.72 26.18 -23.34
C THR A 49 -28.96 25.28 -22.11
N PRO A 50 -28.91 25.76 -20.86
CA PRO A 50 -29.48 25.04 -19.72
C PRO A 50 -30.98 25.35 -19.57
N LEU A 51 -31.83 24.32 -19.57
CA LEU A 51 -33.26 24.43 -19.25
C LEU A 51 -33.48 24.23 -17.73
N SER A 52 -33.95 25.30 -17.11
CA SER A 52 -34.97 25.41 -16.05
C SER A 52 -34.92 24.54 -14.77
N PRO A 53 -34.89 25.16 -13.58
CA PRO A 53 -35.40 24.57 -12.35
C PRO A 53 -36.92 24.82 -12.22
N SER A 54 -37.73 23.75 -12.21
CA SER A 54 -39.13 23.87 -11.81
C SER A 54 -39.23 23.98 -10.29
N SER A 55 -39.66 25.16 -9.86
CA SER A 55 -40.13 25.49 -8.53
C SER A 55 -41.49 24.80 -8.29
N VAL A 56 -41.68 24.17 -7.12
CA VAL A 56 -43.02 23.88 -6.57
C VAL A 56 -43.12 24.46 -5.17
N VAL A 57 -43.76 25.63 -5.15
CA VAL A 57 -44.70 26.21 -4.19
C VAL A 57 -44.72 25.68 -2.75
N ALA A 58 -44.48 26.63 -1.84
CA ALA A 58 -44.92 26.61 -0.46
C ALA A 58 -46.45 26.66 -0.36
N ALA A 59 -47.00 25.98 0.64
CA ALA A 59 -48.30 26.29 1.22
C ALA A 59 -48.11 26.52 2.72
N ASP A 60 -48.54 27.71 3.13
CA ASP A 60 -48.51 28.27 4.49
C ASP A 60 -49.74 27.80 5.29
N VAL A 61 -49.78 28.24 6.55
CA VAL A 61 -50.93 28.45 7.45
C VAL A 61 -51.06 27.50 8.65
N THR A 62 -50.26 27.81 9.68
CA THR A 62 -50.68 28.26 11.03
C THR A 62 -52.04 27.80 11.57
N THR A 63 -52.04 27.10 12.73
CA THR A 63 -52.70 27.54 13.99
C THR A 63 -52.51 26.53 15.14
N SER A 64 -52.18 27.04 16.34
CA SER A 64 -52.20 26.36 17.66
C SER A 64 -53.40 26.86 18.51
N PRO A 65 -53.49 26.59 19.84
CA PRO A 65 -53.94 25.40 20.59
C PRO A 65 -55.22 25.74 21.44
N PRO A 66 -55.68 25.02 22.51
CA PRO A 66 -54.98 24.95 23.83
C PRO A 66 -55.15 23.67 24.68
N GLU A 67 -54.40 23.68 25.79
CA GLU A 67 -54.25 22.82 26.98
C GLU A 67 -55.35 21.80 27.38
N THR A 68 -54.90 20.68 27.98
CA THR A 68 -55.52 20.15 29.21
C THR A 68 -54.49 19.48 30.11
N THR A 69 -54.44 19.99 31.34
CA THR A 69 -53.76 19.60 32.57
C THR A 69 -54.04 18.17 33.03
N ALA A 70 -53.02 17.46 33.57
CA ALA A 70 -53.01 16.90 34.94
C ALA A 70 -51.94 15.80 35.17
N SER A 71 -51.13 16.01 36.22
CA SER A 71 -50.37 15.01 36.98
C SER A 71 -51.29 14.45 38.10
N PRO A 72 -51.11 13.21 38.62
CA PRO A 72 -50.17 13.04 39.75
C PRO A 72 -49.43 11.69 39.84
N SER A 73 -48.21 11.78 40.40
CA SER A 73 -47.60 10.96 41.46
C SER A 73 -47.96 9.46 41.60
N ALA A 74 -46.96 8.59 41.41
CA ALA A 74 -46.75 7.45 42.29
C ALA A 74 -45.26 7.09 42.38
N SER A 75 -44.76 7.16 43.60
CA SER A 75 -43.43 6.76 44.07
C SER A 75 -43.26 5.25 44.02
N ALA A 76 -42.13 4.76 43.51
CA ALA A 76 -41.59 3.46 43.90
C ALA A 76 -40.06 3.49 43.84
N SER A 77 -39.49 3.38 45.04
CA SER A 77 -38.08 3.29 45.39
C SER A 77 -37.35 2.18 44.62
N ALA A 78 -36.24 2.53 43.97
CA ALA A 78 -35.21 1.57 43.59
C ALA A 78 -33.87 2.08 44.12
N SER A 79 -33.29 1.24 44.98
CA SER A 79 -32.05 1.44 45.73
C SER A 79 -30.90 1.92 44.84
N ALA A 80 -30.38 3.11 45.12
CA ALA A 80 -29.17 3.63 44.49
C ALA A 80 -27.94 3.06 45.21
N THR A 81 -27.23 2.16 44.53
CA THR A 81 -25.82 1.89 44.81
C THR A 81 -24.99 2.58 43.72
N PRO A 82 -24.39 3.76 43.97
CA PRO A 82 -23.23 4.20 43.21
C PRO A 82 -21.97 3.71 43.94
N SER A 83 -20.82 3.46 43.33
CA SER A 83 -20.39 3.41 41.95
C SER A 83 -19.00 2.78 42.10
N ALA A 84 -18.83 1.52 41.70
CA ALA A 84 -17.48 0.97 41.60
C ALA A 84 -16.77 1.75 40.50
N SER A 85 -15.67 2.41 40.89
CA SER A 85 -14.76 3.17 40.04
C SER A 85 -14.58 2.54 38.67
N ALA A 86 -15.24 3.09 37.65
CA ALA A 86 -14.82 2.92 36.28
C ALA A 86 -13.64 3.88 36.05
N THR A 87 -12.45 3.51 36.56
CA THR A 87 -11.22 4.01 35.96
C THR A 87 -11.26 3.59 34.50
N LYS A 88 -11.49 4.57 33.63
CA LYS A 88 -11.36 4.46 32.18
C LYS A 88 -9.92 3.99 31.92
N SER A 89 -9.75 2.67 31.82
CA SER A 89 -8.51 2.05 31.40
C SER A 89 -8.35 2.41 29.94
N THR A 90 -7.67 3.53 29.67
CA THR A 90 -7.13 3.82 28.36
C THR A 90 -6.15 2.69 28.07
N ALA A 91 -6.61 1.68 27.35
CA ALA A 91 -5.74 0.71 26.73
C ALA A 91 -4.66 1.49 25.95
N PRO A 92 -3.37 1.14 26.09
CA PRO A 92 -2.32 1.77 25.32
C PRO A 92 -2.72 1.74 23.84
N PRO A 93 -2.60 2.86 23.10
CA PRO A 93 -2.80 2.83 21.66
C PRO A 93 -1.90 1.72 21.11
N PRO A 94 -2.41 0.87 20.19
CA PRO A 94 -1.60 -0.15 19.54
C PRO A 94 -0.32 0.51 19.02
N PRO A 95 0.84 -0.14 19.16
CA PRO A 95 2.12 0.49 18.86
C PRO A 95 2.12 0.93 17.40
N SER A 96 1.99 2.24 17.17
CA SER A 96 2.38 2.82 15.90
C SER A 96 3.85 2.43 15.70
N PRO A 97 4.21 1.85 14.54
CA PRO A 97 5.57 1.41 14.33
C PRO A 97 6.54 2.57 14.52
N ALA A 98 7.54 2.41 15.38
CA ALA A 98 8.50 3.47 15.65
C ALA A 98 9.40 3.67 14.43
N ALA A 99 9.44 4.89 13.90
CA ALA A 99 10.33 5.20 12.79
C ALA A 99 11.81 5.04 13.20
N GLY A 100 12.66 4.61 12.26
CA GLY A 100 14.11 4.51 12.41
C GLY A 100 14.65 3.11 12.72
N GLN A 101 13.79 2.18 13.15
CA GLN A 101 14.18 0.80 13.51
C GLN A 101 13.92 -0.20 12.37
N GLY A 102 14.73 -1.26 12.32
CA GLY A 102 14.55 -2.38 11.40
C GLY A 102 13.49 -3.36 11.88
N TYR A 103 12.55 -3.71 11.01
CA TYR A 103 11.44 -4.60 11.29
C TYR A 103 11.26 -5.66 10.23
N MET A 104 10.70 -6.79 10.65
CA MET A 104 10.13 -7.79 9.77
C MET A 104 8.60 -7.70 9.84
N LEU A 105 7.98 -7.40 8.69
CA LEU A 105 6.53 -7.29 8.55
C LEU A 105 5.98 -8.64 8.11
N THR A 106 5.15 -9.27 8.94
CA THR A 106 4.62 -10.61 8.70
C THR A 106 3.11 -10.65 8.63
N LEU A 107 2.59 -11.45 7.72
CA LEU A 107 1.18 -11.80 7.61
C LEU A 107 0.79 -12.82 8.69
N PRO A 108 -0.52 -12.96 9.01
CA PRO A 108 -1.00 -13.95 9.96
C PRO A 108 -0.69 -15.40 9.57
N ASP A 109 -0.48 -15.67 8.27
CA ASP A 109 -0.09 -16.99 7.75
C ASP A 109 1.43 -17.27 7.86
N GLY A 110 2.19 -16.38 8.49
CA GLY A 110 3.61 -16.54 8.76
C GLY A 110 4.54 -16.13 7.61
N ARG A 111 4.01 -15.61 6.50
CA ARG A 111 4.84 -15.06 5.41
C ARG A 111 5.27 -13.62 5.71
N ALA A 112 6.46 -13.24 5.26
CA ALA A 112 7.01 -11.91 5.37
C ALA A 112 6.83 -11.11 4.07
N MET A 113 6.85 -9.79 4.19
CA MET A 113 7.06 -8.86 3.08
C MET A 113 8.50 -9.02 2.57
N ASP A 114 8.66 -9.49 1.34
CA ASP A 114 9.94 -9.94 0.77
C ASP A 114 10.20 -9.28 -0.58
N VAL A 115 11.38 -8.70 -0.78
CA VAL A 115 11.85 -8.28 -2.11
C VAL A 115 12.25 -9.53 -2.90
N MET A 116 11.51 -9.82 -3.97
CA MET A 116 11.64 -11.05 -4.74
C MET A 116 13.09 -11.28 -5.18
N GLY A 117 13.60 -12.47 -4.84
CA GLY A 117 14.92 -12.93 -5.25
C GLY A 117 16.07 -12.14 -4.63
N ALA A 118 15.82 -11.36 -3.55
CA ALA A 118 16.80 -10.46 -2.96
C ALA A 118 17.44 -9.52 -3.99
N SER A 119 16.63 -9.03 -4.93
CA SER A 119 17.06 -8.08 -5.95
C SER A 119 17.32 -6.70 -5.33
N ASP A 120 18.33 -6.00 -5.83
CA ASP A 120 18.62 -4.58 -5.53
C ASP A 120 18.15 -3.63 -6.64
N LYS A 121 17.67 -4.19 -7.76
CA LYS A 121 17.20 -3.43 -8.93
C LYS A 121 15.89 -2.69 -8.66
N ASP A 122 15.72 -1.58 -9.38
CA ASP A 122 14.46 -0.86 -9.47
C ASP A 122 13.34 -1.75 -9.99
N ARG A 123 12.13 -1.48 -9.51
CA ARG A 123 10.91 -2.19 -9.88
C ARG A 123 10.98 -3.69 -9.60
N ALA A 124 11.86 -4.10 -8.67
CA ALA A 124 11.85 -5.48 -8.19
C ALA A 124 10.54 -5.73 -7.42
N PRO A 125 9.77 -6.78 -7.76
CA PRO A 125 8.50 -7.05 -7.11
C PRO A 125 8.66 -7.35 -5.63
N VAL A 126 7.71 -6.88 -4.82
CA VAL A 126 7.57 -7.28 -3.42
C VAL A 126 6.47 -8.34 -3.32
N ILE A 127 6.76 -9.41 -2.60
CA ILE A 127 5.94 -10.61 -2.51
C ILE A 127 5.70 -11.01 -1.06
N ALA A 128 4.68 -11.85 -0.85
CA ALA A 128 4.48 -12.59 0.39
C ALA A 128 5.25 -13.91 0.32
N TYR A 129 6.32 -14.04 1.10
CA TYR A 129 7.21 -15.20 1.05
C TYR A 129 7.48 -15.80 2.43
N PRO A 130 7.76 -17.11 2.59
CA PRO A 130 8.05 -17.70 3.88
C PRO A 130 9.13 -16.91 4.65
N LYS A 131 8.81 -16.59 5.89
CA LYS A 131 9.69 -15.86 6.81
C LYS A 131 10.98 -16.64 7.03
N LYS A 132 12.13 -15.97 6.90
CA LYS A 132 13.46 -16.54 7.13
C LYS A 132 14.29 -15.58 7.98
N ALA A 133 14.79 -16.05 9.11
CA ALA A 133 15.65 -15.26 9.99
C ALA A 133 16.94 -14.84 9.28
N GLY A 134 17.39 -13.60 9.52
CA GLY A 134 18.63 -13.04 8.96
C GLY A 134 18.58 -12.73 7.46
N LYS A 135 17.39 -12.70 6.84
CA LYS A 135 17.23 -12.32 5.42
C LYS A 135 16.92 -10.83 5.29
N THR A 136 17.91 -10.05 4.86
CA THR A 136 17.81 -8.59 4.70
C THR A 136 16.75 -8.17 3.68
N ASN A 137 16.42 -9.01 2.69
CA ASN A 137 15.34 -8.76 1.74
C ASN A 137 13.93 -8.90 2.35
N GLN A 138 13.83 -9.30 3.62
CA GLN A 138 12.60 -9.38 4.41
C GLN A 138 12.58 -8.36 5.58
N GLN A 139 13.60 -7.50 5.65
CA GLN A 139 13.76 -6.50 6.70
C GLN A 139 13.54 -5.11 6.10
N TRP A 140 12.79 -4.29 6.83
CA TRP A 140 12.34 -2.98 6.39
C TRP A 140 12.55 -1.97 7.51
N VAL A 141 13.06 -0.80 7.17
CA VAL A 141 13.17 0.32 8.09
C VAL A 141 12.05 1.31 7.78
N LEU A 142 11.25 1.63 8.80
CA LEU A 142 10.19 2.62 8.64
C LEU A 142 10.80 4.00 8.82
N ARG A 143 10.75 4.84 7.78
CA ARG A 143 11.24 6.21 7.79
C ARG A 143 10.06 7.16 7.87
N ASP A 144 10.10 8.10 8.79
CA ASP A 144 9.10 9.17 8.83
C ASP A 144 9.15 9.97 7.51
N ALA A 145 7.99 10.21 6.94
CA ALA A 145 7.81 10.99 5.73
C ALA A 145 6.98 12.27 5.98
N GLY A 146 6.62 12.55 7.23
CA GLY A 146 5.78 13.67 7.63
C GLY A 146 4.29 13.40 7.43
N GLY A 147 3.44 14.21 8.08
CA GLY A 147 1.98 14.14 7.92
C GLY A 147 1.35 12.80 8.35
N GLY A 148 2.04 12.02 9.19
CA GLY A 148 1.62 10.68 9.61
C GLY A 148 1.89 9.58 8.57
N PHE A 149 2.65 9.86 7.52
CA PHE A 149 3.10 8.86 6.55
C PHE A 149 4.48 8.33 6.90
N VAL A 150 4.73 7.09 6.49
CA VAL A 150 6.05 6.45 6.51
C VAL A 150 6.43 5.99 5.12
N ARG A 151 7.75 5.91 4.87
CA ARG A 151 8.35 5.12 3.79
C ARG A 151 8.92 3.85 4.40
N LEU A 152 8.74 2.71 3.72
CA LEU A 152 9.36 1.45 4.11
C LEU A 152 10.61 1.27 3.26
N GLU A 153 11.79 1.49 3.84
CA GLU A 153 13.09 1.32 3.20
C GLU A 153 13.57 -0.12 3.38
N SER A 154 13.88 -0.81 2.29
CA SER A 154 14.47 -2.15 2.32
C SER A 154 15.87 -2.09 2.94
N VAL A 155 16.13 -2.93 3.95
CA VAL A 155 17.46 -3.07 4.56
C VAL A 155 18.47 -3.64 3.56
N LEU A 156 18.01 -4.41 2.56
CA LEU A 156 18.87 -4.97 1.52
C LEU A 156 19.41 -3.90 0.57
N SER A 157 18.54 -3.01 0.08
CA SER A 157 18.80 -2.19 -1.12
C SER A 157 18.75 -0.69 -0.88
N HIS A 158 18.32 -0.24 0.30
CA HIS A 158 18.03 1.18 0.60
C HIS A 158 16.95 1.81 -0.29
N LYS A 159 16.15 0.97 -0.96
CA LYS A 159 15.03 1.37 -1.81
C LYS A 159 13.71 1.29 -1.05
N CYS A 160 12.77 2.11 -1.44
CA CYS A 160 11.49 2.25 -0.76
C CYS A 160 10.42 1.38 -1.39
N LEU A 161 9.54 0.84 -0.56
CA LEU A 161 8.30 0.19 -0.99
C LEU A 161 7.44 1.21 -1.75
N GLN A 162 7.12 0.86 -2.99
CA GLN A 162 6.36 1.66 -3.92
C GLN A 162 5.17 0.86 -4.43
N ALA A 163 3.99 1.48 -4.47
CA ALA A 163 2.88 0.97 -5.24
C ALA A 163 2.99 1.44 -6.70
N THR A 164 2.82 0.53 -7.66
CA THR A 164 2.67 0.92 -9.07
C THR A 164 1.37 1.70 -9.23
N GLY A 165 1.32 2.63 -10.18
CA GLY A 165 0.06 3.29 -10.54
C GLY A 165 -0.84 2.40 -11.39
N GLY A 166 -2.13 2.75 -11.51
CA GLY A 166 -3.08 2.10 -12.42
C GLY A 166 -4.06 1.14 -11.72
N HIS A 167 -4.80 0.38 -12.53
CA HIS A 167 -5.85 -0.54 -12.08
C HIS A 167 -5.31 -1.82 -11.42
N ASP A 168 -4.10 -2.24 -11.79
CA ASP A 168 -3.41 -3.42 -11.24
C ASP A 168 -2.17 -3.01 -10.44
N ALA A 169 -2.37 -2.14 -9.45
CA ALA A 169 -1.29 -1.61 -8.64
C ALA A 169 -0.59 -2.73 -7.85
N ARG A 170 0.69 -2.98 -8.16
CA ARG A 170 1.58 -3.95 -7.50
C ARG A 170 2.52 -3.25 -6.54
N ALA A 171 3.08 -4.00 -5.60
CA ALA A 171 4.16 -3.52 -4.77
C ALA A 171 5.52 -3.85 -5.42
N GLU A 172 6.39 -2.86 -5.48
CA GLU A 172 7.76 -2.96 -5.96
C GLU A 172 8.69 -2.12 -5.08
N GLN A 173 10.01 -2.30 -5.22
CA GLN A 173 10.98 -1.35 -4.65
C GLN A 173 11.44 -0.35 -5.73
N ASP A 174 11.70 0.89 -5.33
CA ASP A 174 12.27 1.94 -6.18
C ASP A 174 13.06 2.93 -5.31
N ASP A 175 13.85 3.82 -5.92
CA ASP A 175 14.57 4.85 -5.18
C ASP A 175 13.65 5.65 -4.27
N CYS A 176 14.07 5.84 -3.02
CA CYS A 176 13.31 6.63 -2.05
C CYS A 176 13.16 8.09 -2.49
N GLY A 177 11.97 8.65 -2.28
CA GLY A 177 11.68 10.06 -2.56
C GLY A 177 10.97 10.30 -3.90
N ARG A 178 10.60 9.26 -4.66
CA ARG A 178 9.88 9.36 -5.94
C ARG A 178 8.37 9.65 -5.82
N GLY A 179 8.02 10.63 -4.98
CA GLY A 179 6.64 11.12 -4.81
C GLY A 179 5.74 10.23 -3.96
N ASP A 180 4.43 10.41 -4.12
CA ASP A 180 3.41 9.97 -3.15
C ASP A 180 3.13 8.45 -3.17
N LYS A 181 3.62 7.74 -4.19
CA LYS A 181 3.43 6.28 -4.34
C LYS A 181 4.18 5.45 -3.30
N GLN A 182 5.07 6.10 -2.56
CA GLN A 182 5.88 5.50 -1.49
C GLN A 182 5.39 5.91 -0.10
N LEU A 183 4.29 6.66 -0.01
CA LEU A 183 3.74 7.13 1.24
C LEU A 183 2.68 6.15 1.75
N TRP A 184 2.93 5.63 2.96
CA TRP A 184 2.07 4.66 3.61
C TRP A 184 1.65 5.17 4.99
N LYS A 185 0.36 5.14 5.30
CA LYS A 185 -0.15 5.31 6.66
C LYS A 185 -0.28 3.95 7.30
N ALA A 186 0.39 3.75 8.44
CA ALA A 186 0.17 2.57 9.27
C ALA A 186 -1.08 2.80 10.13
N GLN A 187 -2.20 2.19 9.72
CA GLN A 187 -3.47 2.27 10.45
C GLN A 187 -3.63 1.03 11.32
N ALA A 188 -3.84 1.23 12.62
CA ALA A 188 -4.07 0.13 13.55
C ALA A 188 -5.29 -0.72 13.15
N HIS A 189 -5.15 -2.04 13.24
CA HIS A 189 -6.20 -3.00 12.94
C HIS A 189 -6.03 -4.28 13.77
N GLY A 190 -6.88 -4.46 14.78
CA GLY A 190 -6.76 -5.59 15.72
C GLY A 190 -5.40 -5.57 16.44
N ALA A 191 -4.69 -6.70 16.39
CA ALA A 191 -3.35 -6.84 16.97
C ALA A 191 -2.21 -6.34 16.05
N GLY A 192 -2.52 -5.85 14.85
CA GLY A 192 -1.54 -5.39 13.87
C GLY A 192 -1.91 -4.06 13.25
N PHE A 193 -1.46 -3.83 12.02
CA PHE A 193 -1.78 -2.62 11.25
C PHE A 193 -1.96 -2.94 9.77
N VAL A 194 -2.76 -2.12 9.10
CA VAL A 194 -2.88 -2.09 7.65
C VAL A 194 -2.02 -0.94 7.13
N LEU A 195 -1.27 -1.17 6.06
CA LEU A 195 -0.54 -0.12 5.36
C LEU A 195 -1.44 0.48 4.28
N VAL A 196 -1.94 1.70 4.52
CA VAL A 196 -2.81 2.41 3.58
C VAL A 196 -1.96 3.36 2.75
N SER A 197 -1.95 3.19 1.44
CA SER A 197 -1.23 4.06 0.52
C SER A 197 -1.91 5.43 0.40
N ASN A 198 -1.21 6.42 -0.16
CA ASN A 198 -1.76 7.78 -0.30
C ASN A 198 -3.06 7.88 -1.12
N ASN A 199 -3.34 6.91 -1.99
CA ASN A 199 -4.59 6.87 -2.78
C ASN A 199 -5.78 6.25 -2.03
N GLY A 200 -5.61 5.84 -0.76
CA GLY A 200 -6.64 5.25 0.08
C GLY A 200 -6.79 3.73 -0.03
N ALA A 201 -6.10 3.07 -0.96
CA ALA A 201 -6.03 1.61 -1.03
C ALA A 201 -5.02 1.06 -0.03
N ALA A 202 -5.21 -0.20 0.40
CA ALA A 202 -4.33 -0.87 1.34
C ALA A 202 -3.35 -1.82 0.64
N LEU A 203 -2.18 -2.02 1.24
CA LEU A 203 -1.28 -3.09 0.85
C LEU A 203 -1.85 -4.44 1.26
N GLY A 204 -1.99 -5.35 0.30
CA GLY A 204 -2.53 -6.69 0.52
C GLY A 204 -1.92 -7.72 -0.42
N LEU A 205 -2.55 -8.89 -0.47
CA LEU A 205 -2.20 -9.94 -1.43
C LEU A 205 -2.72 -9.55 -2.82
N GLY A 206 -1.80 -9.42 -3.78
CA GLY A 206 -2.11 -9.07 -5.17
C GLY A 206 -2.00 -10.26 -6.13
N ASP A 207 -1.68 -9.97 -7.39
CA ASP A 207 -1.48 -11.01 -8.40
C ASP A 207 -0.26 -11.89 -8.13
N ARG A 208 -0.23 -13.07 -8.77
CA ARG A 208 1.00 -13.87 -8.80
C ARG A 208 2.07 -13.23 -9.67
N VAL A 209 3.30 -13.23 -9.17
CA VAL A 209 4.48 -12.75 -9.87
C VAL A 209 5.49 -13.90 -9.95
N LYS A 210 5.80 -14.36 -11.17
CA LYS A 210 6.70 -15.51 -11.41
C LYS A 210 6.35 -16.75 -10.57
N GLY A 211 5.05 -17.03 -10.41
CA GLY A 211 4.54 -18.16 -9.62
C GLY A 211 4.46 -17.92 -8.10
N GLN A 212 5.01 -16.82 -7.58
CA GLN A 212 4.94 -16.45 -6.16
C GLN A 212 3.78 -15.50 -5.90
N GLN A 213 3.31 -15.42 -4.66
CA GLN A 213 2.23 -14.50 -4.27
C GLN A 213 2.75 -13.06 -4.21
N GLY A 214 2.37 -12.22 -5.16
CA GLY A 214 2.70 -10.79 -5.14
C GLY A 214 1.95 -10.05 -4.05
N LEU A 215 2.51 -8.91 -3.64
CA LEU A 215 1.79 -7.87 -2.91
C LEU A 215 1.35 -6.79 -3.88
N GLY A 216 0.26 -6.11 -3.54
CA GLY A 216 -0.32 -5.04 -4.35
C GLY A 216 -1.30 -4.20 -3.56
N LEU A 217 -1.86 -3.18 -4.21
CA LEU A 217 -2.94 -2.40 -3.63
C LEU A 217 -4.27 -3.13 -3.82
N VAL A 218 -5.05 -3.15 -2.74
CA VAL A 218 -6.40 -3.73 -2.68
C VAL A 218 -7.33 -2.74 -1.98
N PRO A 219 -8.66 -2.87 -2.14
CA PRO A 219 -9.60 -2.08 -1.32
C PRO A 219 -9.24 -2.17 0.16
N VAL A 220 -9.36 -1.07 0.91
CA VAL A 220 -8.86 -1.00 2.29
C VAL A 220 -9.42 -2.09 3.22
N GLY A 221 -10.68 -2.50 3.01
CA GLY A 221 -11.31 -3.60 3.76
C GLY A 221 -10.78 -5.01 3.44
N ALA A 222 -10.03 -5.15 2.35
CA ALA A 222 -9.32 -6.37 1.96
C ALA A 222 -7.80 -6.28 2.22
N GLY A 223 -7.34 -5.18 2.85
CA GLY A 223 -5.94 -4.97 3.19
C GLY A 223 -5.38 -6.06 4.08
N ALA A 224 -4.10 -6.39 3.89
CA ALA A 224 -3.43 -7.32 4.77
C ALA A 224 -3.18 -6.67 6.14
N VAL A 225 -3.38 -7.45 7.20
CA VAL A 225 -3.03 -7.06 8.56
C VAL A 225 -1.61 -7.52 8.83
N TRP A 226 -0.69 -6.57 8.95
CA TRP A 226 0.73 -6.79 9.19
C TRP A 226 1.03 -6.81 10.68
N GLN A 227 1.83 -7.80 11.08
CA GLN A 227 2.44 -7.89 12.40
C GLN A 227 3.88 -7.37 12.29
N LEU A 228 4.27 -6.50 13.23
CA LEU A 228 5.62 -5.97 13.31
C LEU A 228 6.44 -6.81 14.28
N SER A 229 7.63 -7.25 13.87
CA SER A 229 8.62 -7.84 14.77
C SER A 229 9.99 -7.22 14.52
N PRO A 230 10.85 -7.06 15.54
CA PRO A 230 12.23 -6.63 15.33
C PRO A 230 12.94 -7.52 14.30
N ALA A 231 13.70 -6.89 13.40
CA ALA A 231 14.42 -7.54 12.30
C ALA A 231 15.62 -8.40 12.74
#